data_AF-A0A0K0F2S6-F1
#
_entry.id   AF-A0A0K0F2S6-F1
#
_cell.length_a   1.000
_cell.length_b   1.000
_cell.length_c   1.000
_cell.angle_alpha   90.00
_cell.angle_beta   90.00
_cell.angle_gamma   90.00
#
_symmetry.space_group_name_H-M   'P 1'
#
loop_
_entity.id
_entity.type
_entity.pdbx_description
1 polymer ?
#
loop_
_entity_poly.entity_id
_entity_poly.type
_entity_poly.pdbx_seq_one_letter_code
_entity_poly.pdbx_strand_id
1 'polypeptide(L)'
;MQTDLSSHLHTEECNVLINMLQKCNEEFRFGRFLGKCTMLDEWVWKCTKQERIYRRNMNPKYAKIEVEMRRLPIEYWTPILHQLKAEGKLNIDESNGCKL
;
A
#
# COMPACT_ATOMS: atom_id res chain seq x y z
N MET A 1 8.08 -10.40 -10.60
CA MET A 1 8.57 -9.00 -10.74
C MET A 1 8.10 -8.21 -9.54
N GLN A 2 9.03 -7.57 -8.85
CA GLN A 2 8.72 -6.61 -7.78
C GLN A 2 8.31 -5.28 -8.42
N THR A 3 7.23 -4.67 -7.94
CA THR A 3 6.82 -3.33 -8.33
C THR A 3 7.80 -2.32 -7.73
N ASP A 4 8.02 -1.20 -8.44
CA ASP A 4 8.68 -0.03 -7.86
C ASP A 4 7.90 0.37 -6.59
N LEU A 5 8.61 0.60 -5.48
CA LEU A 5 8.04 0.95 -4.16
C LEU A 5 8.23 2.43 -3.82
N SER A 6 8.49 3.27 -4.81
CA SER A 6 8.57 4.71 -4.61
C SER A 6 7.24 5.25 -4.07
N SER A 7 7.29 6.05 -3.00
CA SER A 7 6.12 6.47 -2.23
C SER A 7 5.05 7.20 -3.04
N HIS A 8 5.45 7.96 -4.05
CA HIS A 8 4.54 8.70 -4.92
C HIS A 8 3.73 7.82 -5.89
N LEU A 9 4.09 6.54 -6.03
CA LEU A 9 3.41 5.61 -6.94
C LEU A 9 2.25 4.88 -6.29
N HIS A 10 2.13 4.94 -4.96
CA HIS A 10 1.21 4.13 -4.18
C HIS A 10 0.23 4.96 -3.37
N THR A 11 -0.93 4.37 -3.09
CA THR A 11 -1.89 4.88 -2.11
C THR A 11 -1.25 5.04 -0.71
N GLU A 12 -1.76 6.01 0.07
CA GLU A 12 -1.30 6.29 1.44
C GLU A 12 -1.32 5.04 2.33
N GLU A 13 -2.34 4.19 2.19
CA GLU A 13 -2.49 2.95 2.96
C GLU A 13 -1.34 1.97 2.67
N CYS A 14 -1.00 1.76 1.40
CA CYS A 14 0.15 0.91 1.05
C CYS A 14 1.48 1.58 1.42
N ASN A 15 1.58 2.90 1.36
CA ASN A 15 2.79 3.64 1.77
C ASN A 15 3.13 3.46 3.24
N VAL A 16 2.14 3.31 4.13
CA VAL A 16 2.40 2.97 5.54
C VAL A 16 3.16 1.65 5.66
N LEU A 17 2.74 0.62 4.92
CA LEU A 17 3.39 -0.69 4.91
C LEU A 17 4.78 -0.63 4.27
N ILE A 18 4.94 0.13 3.18
CA ILE A 18 6.23 0.34 2.52
C ILE A 18 7.22 1.03 3.47
N ASN A 19 6.78 2.06 4.19
CA ASN A 19 7.62 2.75 5.17
C ASN A 19 8.03 1.83 6.33
N MET A 20 7.14 0.94 6.79
CA MET A 20 7.50 -0.07 7.79
C MET A 20 8.55 -1.05 7.26
N LEU A 21 8.40 -1.51 6.01
CA LEU A 21 9.36 -2.40 5.36
C LEU A 21 10.73 -1.70 5.16
N GLN A 22 10.73 -0.44 4.73
CA GLN A 22 11.95 0.35 4.57
C GLN A 22 12.70 0.51 5.91
N LYS A 23 12.00 0.89 6.99
CA LYS A 23 12.59 0.94 8.34
C LYS A 23 13.17 -0.40 8.77
N CYS A 24 12.46 -1.50 8.54
CA CYS A 24 12.96 -2.83 8.84
C CYS A 24 14.24 -3.17 8.03
N ASN A 25 14.28 -2.80 6.76
CA ASN A 25 15.46 -3.00 5.92
C ASN A 25 16.65 -2.11 6.33
N GLU A 26 16.40 -0.90 6.83
CA GLU A 26 17.42 0.00 7.37
C GLU A 26 18.00 -0.56 8.67
N GLU A 27 17.15 -1.03 9.59
CA GLU A 27 17.56 -1.66 10.86
C GLU A 27 18.32 -2.98 10.61
N PHE A 28 17.85 -3.78 9.65
CA PHE A 28 18.40 -5.09 9.35
C PHE A 28 18.95 -5.14 7.92
N ARG A 29 19.99 -4.34 7.65
CA ARG A 29 20.60 -4.21 6.32
C ARG A 29 21.03 -5.55 5.66
N PHE A 30 21.45 -6.53 6.46
CA PHE A 30 21.75 -7.90 6.02
C PHE A 30 20.67 -8.92 6.43
N GLY A 31 19.64 -8.50 7.14
CA GLY A 31 18.58 -9.37 7.67
C GLY A 31 17.72 -10.00 6.59
N ARG A 32 17.69 -9.43 5.38
CA ARG A 32 17.03 -10.06 4.22
C ARG A 32 17.53 -11.48 3.96
N PHE A 33 18.81 -11.76 4.19
CA PHE A 33 19.38 -13.11 4.04
C PHE A 33 19.01 -14.06 5.19
N LEU A 34 18.56 -13.52 6.32
CA LEU A 34 18.15 -14.27 7.50
C LEU A 34 16.61 -14.36 7.62
N GLY A 35 15.86 -13.96 6.59
CA GLY A 35 14.40 -13.93 6.62
C GLY A 35 13.82 -12.85 7.54
N LYS A 36 14.60 -11.82 7.90
CA LYS A 36 14.05 -10.64 8.58
C LYS A 36 13.18 -9.87 7.60
N CYS A 37 12.15 -9.21 8.13
CA CYS A 37 11.19 -8.39 7.39
C CYS A 37 10.25 -9.15 6.42
N THR A 38 10.34 -10.48 6.31
CA THR A 38 9.52 -11.27 5.35
C THR A 38 8.01 -11.06 5.51
N MET A 39 7.52 -10.87 6.74
CA MET A 39 6.10 -10.57 6.97
C MET A 39 5.69 -9.20 6.43
N LEU A 40 6.54 -8.19 6.59
CA LEU A 40 6.32 -6.85 6.04
C LEU A 40 6.37 -6.90 4.51
N ASP A 41 7.31 -7.65 3.93
CA ASP A 41 7.37 -7.89 2.48
C ASP A 41 6.06 -8.50 1.95
N GLU A 42 5.52 -9.51 2.65
CA GLU A 42 4.25 -10.13 2.28
C GLU A 42 3.07 -9.15 2.35
N TRP A 43 3.03 -8.32 3.40
CA TRP A 43 1.98 -7.30 3.57
C TRP A 43 2.04 -6.24 2.46
N VAL A 44 3.24 -5.73 2.15
CA VAL A 44 3.46 -4.79 1.05
C VAL A 44 3.05 -5.42 -0.29
N TRP A 45 3.42 -6.68 -0.53
CA TRP A 45 3.03 -7.38 -1.75
C TRP A 45 1.51 -7.53 -1.86
N LYS A 46 0.83 -7.91 -0.78
CA LYS A 46 -0.63 -8.03 -0.75
C LYS A 46 -1.30 -6.69 -1.02
N CYS A 47 -0.81 -5.60 -0.43
CA CYS A 47 -1.38 -4.26 -0.60
C CYS A 47 -1.21 -3.75 -2.03
N THR A 48 0.01 -3.75 -2.55
CA THR A 48 0.33 -3.28 -3.91
C THR A 48 -0.37 -4.12 -4.99
N LYS A 49 -0.62 -5.41 -4.71
CA LYS A 49 -1.45 -6.26 -5.56
C LYS A 49 -2.91 -5.79 -5.57
N GLN A 50 -3.50 -5.50 -4.41
CA GLN A 50 -4.88 -4.99 -4.34
C GLN A 50 -5.01 -3.63 -5.00
N GLU A 51 -4.05 -2.74 -4.77
CA GLU A 51 -3.98 -1.46 -5.46
C GLU A 51 -3.98 -1.67 -6.98
N ARG A 52 -3.13 -2.55 -7.52
CA ARG A 52 -3.10 -2.84 -8.96
C ARG A 52 -4.42 -3.39 -9.49
N ILE A 53 -5.11 -4.24 -8.72
CA ILE A 53 -6.44 -4.75 -9.08
C ILE A 53 -7.44 -3.60 -9.11
N TYR A 54 -7.44 -2.74 -8.11
CA TYR A 54 -8.28 -1.55 -8.05
C TYR A 54 -8.03 -0.63 -9.25
N ARG A 55 -6.76 -0.30 -9.56
CA ARG A 55 -6.40 0.51 -10.74
C ARG A 55 -6.94 -0.11 -12.03
N ARG A 56 -6.84 -1.43 -12.18
CA ARG A 56 -7.34 -2.14 -13.37
C ARG A 56 -8.86 -2.07 -13.47
N ASN A 57 -9.56 -2.25 -12.36
CA ASN A 57 -11.02 -2.22 -12.31
C ASN A 57 -11.58 -0.82 -12.55
N MET A 58 -10.85 0.22 -12.11
CA MET A 58 -11.24 1.63 -12.29
C MET A 58 -10.83 2.23 -13.63
N ASN A 59 -9.93 1.61 -14.39
CA ASN A 59 -9.46 2.16 -15.65
C ASN A 59 -10.54 2.05 -16.75
N PRO A 60 -11.16 3.16 -17.18
CA PRO A 60 -12.16 3.14 -18.24
C PRO A 60 -11.48 2.88 -19.60
N LYS A 61 -12.06 1.98 -20.41
CA LYS A 61 -11.47 1.55 -21.70
C LYS A 61 -11.25 2.68 -22.71
N TYR A 62 -12.00 3.77 -22.63
CA TYR A 62 -12.04 4.83 -23.65
C TYR A 62 -11.97 6.26 -23.08
N ALA A 63 -11.73 6.43 -21.78
CA ALA A 63 -11.68 7.75 -21.16
C ALA A 63 -10.29 8.01 -20.54
N LYS A 64 -9.88 9.28 -20.55
CA LYS A 64 -8.65 9.73 -19.91
C LYS A 64 -8.84 9.63 -18.39
N ILE A 65 -7.96 8.90 -17.70
CA ILE A 65 -7.99 8.83 -16.23
C ILE A 65 -7.37 10.12 -15.68
N GLU A 66 -8.17 10.94 -15.00
CA GLU A 66 -7.69 12.09 -14.21
C GLU A 66 -7.54 11.77 -12.71
N VAL A 67 -7.68 10.49 -12.33
CA VAL A 67 -7.75 10.13 -10.91
C VAL A 67 -6.35 9.97 -10.33
N GLU A 68 -5.95 10.95 -9.51
CA GLU A 68 -4.86 10.79 -8.55
C GLU A 68 -5.32 9.79 -7.47
N MET A 69 -4.92 8.53 -7.58
CA MET A 69 -5.24 7.49 -6.59
C MET A 69 -4.40 7.67 -5.33
N ARG A 70 -4.75 8.68 -4.53
CA ARG A 70 -4.14 8.90 -3.20
C ARG A 70 -4.58 7.83 -2.20
N ARG A 71 -5.78 7.28 -2.34
CA ARG A 71 -6.44 6.43 -1.34
C ARG A 71 -6.92 5.11 -1.92
N LEU A 72 -6.74 4.02 -1.16
CA LEU A 72 -7.26 2.71 -1.47
C LEU A 72 -8.63 2.53 -0.77
N PRO A 73 -9.71 2.18 -1.49
CA PRO A 73 -11.00 1.93 -0.85
C PRO A 73 -10.93 0.77 0.15
N ILE A 74 -11.73 0.85 1.22
CA ILE A 74 -11.77 -0.14 2.31
C ILE A 74 -12.04 -1.56 1.78
N GLU A 75 -12.83 -1.70 0.73
CA GLU A 75 -13.11 -2.98 0.06
C GLU A 75 -11.86 -3.71 -0.44
N TYR A 76 -10.81 -2.97 -0.77
CA TYR A 76 -9.53 -3.49 -1.27
C TYR A 76 -8.47 -3.59 -0.18
N TRP A 77 -8.81 -3.26 1.06
CA TRP A 77 -7.86 -3.36 2.17
C TRP A 77 -7.55 -4.80 2.51
N THR A 78 -6.29 -5.03 2.81
CA THR A 78 -5.82 -6.33 3.33
C THR A 78 -6.20 -6.48 4.80
N PRO A 79 -6.23 -7.71 5.35
CA PRO A 79 -6.53 -7.91 6.77
C PRO A 79 -5.61 -7.12 7.71
N ILE A 80 -4.33 -6.95 7.34
CA ILE A 80 -3.38 -6.18 8.14
C ILE A 80 -3.72 -4.68 8.19
N LEU A 81 -4.25 -4.09 7.12
CA LEU A 81 -4.67 -2.69 7.13
C LEU A 81 -5.85 -2.48 8.10
N HIS A 82 -6.80 -3.42 8.14
CA HIS A 82 -7.90 -3.39 9.12
C HIS A 82 -7.37 -3.50 10.55
N GLN A 83 -6.41 -4.40 10.79
CA GLN A 83 -5.79 -4.55 12.10
C GLN A 83 -5.04 -3.28 12.53
N LEU A 84 -4.21 -2.71 11.66
CA LEU A 84 -3.46 -1.48 11.96
C LEU A 84 -4.37 -0.29 12.28
N LYS A 85 -5.53 -0.22 11.63
CA LYS A 85 -6.54 0.78 11.95
C LYS A 85 -7.22 0.53 13.30
N ALA A 86 -7.58 -0.71 13.60
CA ALA A 86 -8.14 -1.06 14.91
C ALA A 86 -7.15 -0.78 16.05
N GLU A 87 -5.85 -0.95 15.80
CA GLU A 87 -4.76 -0.62 16.73
C GLU A 87 -4.44 0.89 16.80
N GLY A 88 -5.12 1.75 16.01
CA GLY A 88 -4.86 3.19 15.95
C GLY A 88 -3.51 3.56 15.31
N LYS A 89 -2.83 2.61 14.64
CA LYS A 89 -1.54 2.80 13.96
C LYS A 89 -1.69 3.30 12.53
N LEU A 90 -2.91 3.28 11.99
CA LEU A 90 -3.25 3.83 10.68
C LEU A 90 -4.03 5.14 10.87
N ASN A 91 -3.33 6.28 10.86
CA ASN A 91 -3.96 7.60 11.01
C ASN A 91 -4.32 8.17 9.62
N ILE A 92 -5.35 7.58 9.04
CA ILE A 92 -5.78 7.79 7.67
C ILE A 92 -7.30 7.99 7.74
N ASP A 93 -7.76 9.23 7.59
CA ASP A 93 -9.19 9.56 7.66
C ASP A 93 -9.95 8.76 6.59
N GLU A 94 -10.95 7.97 6.97
CA GLU A 94 -11.76 7.16 6.04
C GLU A 94 -12.45 7.98 4.93
N SER A 95 -12.45 9.31 5.04
CA SER A 95 -13.19 10.21 4.19
C SER A 95 -12.40 10.65 2.96
N ASN A 96 -12.87 10.13 1.83
CA ASN A 96 -12.85 10.69 0.48
C ASN A 96 -11.48 10.83 -0.20
N GLY A 97 -11.32 10.03 -1.26
CA GLY A 97 -10.44 10.39 -2.36
C GLY A 97 -10.65 11.85 -2.71
N CYS A 98 -9.55 12.60 -2.75
CA CYS A 98 -9.54 14.02 -3.02
C CYS A 98 -10.36 14.29 -4.28
N LYS A 99 -11.53 14.92 -4.14
CA LYS A 99 -12.20 15.56 -5.27
C LYS A 99 -11.35 16.77 -5.64
N LEU A 100 -10.81 16.77 -6.86
CA LEU A 100 -10.50 18.01 -7.57
C LEU A 100 -11.76 18.46 -8.31
#